data_AF-A0A4V6T5E8-F1
#
_entry.id   AF-A0A4V6T5E8-F1
#
_cell.length_a   1.000
_cell.length_b   1.000
_cell.length_c   1.000
_cell.angle_alpha   90.00
_cell.angle_beta   90.00
_cell.angle_gamma   90.00
#
_symmetry.space_group_name_H-M   'P 1'
#
loop_
_entity.id
_entity.type
_entity.pdbx_description
1 polymer ?
#
loop_
_entity_poly.entity_id
_entity_poly.type
_entity_poly.pdbx_seq_one_letter_code
_entity_poly.pdbx_strand_id
1 'polypeptide(L)'
;EVFRTIVITQNFGTRHFMLIKHTDCGGFYVKKEELIKKFKAHAKNPDAIEAIPLTVGFGELKLEEAVNRDLEILRKSPLIYPDTVISGWVFDDSTGKVCGNRHVSFCFLNKNTDYCRPKDSSGELSE
;
A
#
# COMPACT_ATOMS: atom_id res chain seq x y z
N GLU A 1 7.49 -11.85 5.56
CA GLU A 1 6.42 -12.50 4.78
C GLU A 1 6.36 -12.13 3.30
N VAL A 2 6.02 -10.91 2.89
CA VAL A 2 5.78 -10.57 1.46
C VAL A 2 6.93 -10.96 0.53
N PHE A 3 8.16 -10.59 0.87
CA PHE A 3 9.34 -10.94 0.04
C PHE A 3 9.56 -12.44 -0.12
N ARG A 4 9.31 -13.23 0.93
CA ARG A 4 9.47 -14.69 0.88
C ARG A 4 8.55 -15.29 -0.20
N THR A 5 7.28 -14.88 -0.20
CA THR A 5 6.30 -15.35 -1.18
C THR A 5 6.68 -14.95 -2.60
N ILE A 6 7.14 -13.72 -2.80
CA ILE A 6 7.56 -13.25 -4.13
C ILE A 6 8.77 -14.06 -4.63
N VAL A 7 9.80 -14.25 -3.80
CA VAL A 7 10.99 -15.05 -4.17
C VAL A 7 10.60 -16.47 -4.58
N ILE A 8 9.73 -17.13 -3.80
CA ILE A 8 9.28 -18.49 -4.10
C ILE A 8 8.49 -18.54 -5.42
N THR A 9 7.53 -17.63 -5.61
CA THR A 9 6.65 -17.65 -6.79
C THR A 9 7.35 -17.23 -8.08
N GLN A 10 8.36 -16.36 -8.01
CA GLN A 10 9.22 -16.06 -9.16
C GLN A 10 9.95 -17.31 -9.69
N ASN A 11 10.35 -18.24 -8.82
CA ASN A 11 10.95 -19.51 -9.25
C ASN A 11 9.94 -20.42 -9.99
N PHE A 12 8.63 -20.22 -9.78
CA PHE A 12 7.56 -20.90 -10.51
C PHE A 12 7.12 -20.16 -11.79
N GLY A 13 7.82 -19.08 -12.16
CA GLY A 13 7.54 -18.31 -13.37
C GLY A 13 6.62 -17.11 -13.19
N THR A 14 6.17 -16.79 -11.96
CA THR A 14 5.40 -15.56 -11.72
C THR A 14 6.26 -14.33 -12.01
N ARG A 15 5.77 -13.45 -12.89
CA ARG A 15 6.42 -12.18 -13.25
C ARG A 15 5.53 -10.96 -13.06
N HIS A 16 4.26 -11.15 -12.72
CA HIS A 16 3.31 -10.06 -12.54
C HIS A 16 2.74 -10.08 -11.14
N PHE A 17 2.95 -9.00 -10.39
CA PHE A 17 2.43 -8.83 -9.04
C PHE A 17 1.55 -7.58 -8.97
N MET A 18 0.46 -7.69 -8.22
CA MET A 18 -0.45 -6.59 -7.91
C MET A 18 -0.37 -6.30 -6.41
N LEU A 19 0.08 -5.10 -6.07
CA LEU A 19 0.00 -4.59 -4.71
C LEU A 19 -1.31 -3.83 -4.57
N ILE A 20 -2.21 -4.31 -3.71
CA ILE A 20 -3.51 -3.70 -3.47
C ILE A 20 -3.56 -3.25 -2.00
N LYS A 21 -3.82 -1.97 -1.77
CA LYS A 21 -4.25 -1.46 -0.47
C LYS A 21 -5.71 -1.05 -0.56
N HIS A 22 -6.43 -1.00 0.56
CA HIS A 22 -7.82 -0.59 0.57
C HIS A 22 -8.05 0.66 1.42
N THR A 23 -9.12 1.39 1.10
CA THR A 23 -9.65 2.45 1.98
C THR A 23 -10.16 1.83 3.28
N ASP A 24 -10.34 2.63 4.34
CA ASP A 24 -10.87 2.17 5.64
C ASP A 24 -10.13 0.97 6.29
N CYS A 25 -8.85 0.76 5.96
CA CYS A 25 -8.04 -0.37 6.44
C CYS A 25 -7.78 -0.40 7.96
N GLY A 26 -8.35 0.53 8.73
CA GLY A 26 -8.22 0.64 10.19
C GLY A 26 -6.84 1.14 10.63
N GLY A 27 -5.76 0.61 10.05
CA GLY A 27 -4.37 0.99 10.31
C GLY A 27 -4.10 2.47 10.05
N PHE A 28 -4.72 3.06 9.02
CA PHE A 28 -4.59 4.49 8.71
C PHE A 28 -5.15 5.41 9.81
N TYR A 29 -6.02 4.93 10.70
CA TYR A 29 -6.57 5.75 11.78
C TYR A 29 -5.77 5.61 13.08
N VAL A 30 -4.82 4.67 13.13
CA VAL A 30 -4.07 4.36 14.35
C VAL A 30 -2.83 5.24 14.42
N LYS A 31 -2.86 6.23 15.33
CA LYS A 31 -1.66 6.98 15.73
C LYS A 31 -0.75 6.09 16.56
N LYS A 32 0.56 6.19 16.32
CA LYS A 32 1.58 5.39 17.01
C LYS A 32 1.47 5.55 18.53
N GLU A 33 1.30 6.78 19.01
CA GLU A 33 1.23 7.10 20.44
C GLU A 33 0.00 6.47 21.09
N GLU A 34 -1.14 6.48 20.37
CA GLU A 34 -2.38 5.87 20.84
C GLU A 34 -2.28 4.34 20.88
N LEU A 35 -1.64 3.74 19.87
CA LEU A 35 -1.35 2.31 19.84
C LEU A 35 -0.47 1.89 21.03
N ILE A 36 0.63 2.61 21.26
CA ILE A 36 1.55 2.33 22.38
C ILE A 36 0.81 2.49 23.71
N LYS A 37 0.04 3.57 23.89
CA LYS A 37 -0.72 3.82 25.11
C LYS A 37 -1.75 2.71 25.36
N LYS A 38 -2.53 2.33 24.35
CA LYS A 38 -3.52 1.25 24.43
C LYS A 38 -2.87 -0.10 24.74
N PHE A 39 -1.74 -0.40 24.10
CA PHE A 39 -0.99 -1.62 24.37
C PHE A 39 -0.49 -1.66 25.81
N LYS A 40 0.24 -0.63 26.26
CA LYS A 40 0.78 -0.57 27.63
C LYS A 40 -0.30 -0.68 28.71
N ALA A 41 -1.51 -0.22 28.44
CA ALA A 41 -2.63 -0.31 29.38
C ALA A 41 -3.22 -1.73 29.54
N HIS A 42 -3.05 -2.63 28.57
CA HIS A 42 -3.70 -3.95 28.57
C HIS A 42 -2.72 -5.13 28.43
N ALA A 43 -1.46 -4.87 28.12
CA ALA A 43 -0.46 -5.91 27.88
C ALA A 43 -0.01 -6.57 29.18
N LYS A 44 0.25 -7.89 29.10
CA LYS A 44 0.90 -8.65 30.18
C LYS A 44 2.34 -8.18 30.43
N ASN A 45 3.01 -7.67 29.39
CA ASN A 45 4.34 -7.05 29.46
C ASN A 45 4.33 -5.75 28.62
N PRO A 46 4.21 -4.58 29.26
CA PRO A 46 4.17 -3.28 28.58
C PRO A 46 5.44 -2.95 27.78
N ASP A 47 6.59 -3.49 28.16
CA ASP A 47 7.89 -3.16 27.55
C ASP A 47 8.13 -3.95 26.26
N ALA A 48 7.36 -5.02 26.03
CA ALA A 48 7.42 -5.80 24.80
C ALA A 48 7.12 -4.97 23.53
N ILE A 49 6.48 -3.80 23.67
CA ILE A 49 6.19 -2.89 22.56
C ILE A 49 7.47 -2.34 21.91
N GLU A 50 8.59 -2.29 22.63
CA GLU A 50 9.87 -1.78 22.14
C GLU A 50 10.53 -2.71 21.12
N ALA A 51 10.14 -3.98 21.09
CA ALA A 51 10.61 -4.95 20.11
C ALA A 51 10.03 -4.71 18.70
N ILE A 52 9.00 -3.87 18.57
CA ILE A 52 8.33 -3.60 17.30
C ILE A 52 8.80 -2.24 16.76
N PRO A 53 9.50 -2.20 15.61
CA PRO A 53 9.89 -0.95 14.98
C PRO A 53 8.67 -0.26 14.35
N LEU A 54 7.96 0.52 15.15
CA LEU A 54 6.87 1.39 14.73
C LEU A 54 7.46 2.68 14.12
N THR A 55 8.05 2.58 12.92
CA THR A 55 8.82 3.67 12.30
C THR A 55 7.98 4.70 11.58
N VAL A 56 6.76 4.34 11.17
CA VAL A 56 5.80 5.25 10.52
C VAL A 56 4.40 4.81 10.92
N GLY A 57 3.62 5.72 11.51
CA GLY A 57 2.20 5.47 11.68
C GLY A 57 1.58 5.23 10.32
N PHE A 58 0.75 4.20 10.17
CA PHE A 58 0.05 3.95 8.91
C PHE A 58 -0.86 5.13 8.52
N GLY A 59 -1.16 6.05 9.45
CA GLY A 59 -2.05 7.20 9.23
C GLY A 59 -1.44 8.52 8.77
N GLU A 60 -0.13 8.61 8.55
CA GLU A 60 0.50 9.88 8.15
C GLU A 60 0.52 10.11 6.63
N LEU A 61 0.44 9.03 5.85
CA LEU A 61 0.47 9.09 4.39
C LEU A 61 -0.94 9.03 3.80
N LYS A 62 -1.16 9.71 2.68
CA LYS A 62 -2.31 9.41 1.83
C LYS A 62 -2.22 7.97 1.34
N LEU A 63 -3.35 7.33 1.09
CA LEU A 63 -3.39 5.91 0.70
C LEU A 63 -2.55 5.63 -0.55
N GLU A 64 -2.58 6.56 -1.52
CA GLU A 64 -1.79 6.50 -2.74
C GLU A 64 -0.29 6.62 -2.48
N GLU A 65 0.11 7.49 -1.56
CA GLU A 65 1.51 7.65 -1.13
C GLU A 65 2.00 6.37 -0.44
N ALA A 66 1.14 5.74 0.37
CA ALA A 66 1.44 4.45 0.98
C ALA A 66 1.58 3.32 -0.06
N VAL A 67 0.74 3.28 -1.10
CA VAL A 67 0.90 2.35 -2.23
C VAL A 67 2.23 2.60 -2.93
N ASN A 68 2.53 3.86 -3.28
CA ASN A 68 3.75 4.22 -4.02
C ASN A 68 5.03 3.92 -3.23
N ARG A 69 5.03 4.22 -1.93
CA ARG A 69 6.15 3.89 -1.04
C ARG A 69 6.42 2.39 -1.03
N ASP A 70 5.37 1.58 -0.89
CA ASP A 70 5.54 0.12 -0.84
C ASP A 70 5.95 -0.44 -2.22
N LEU A 71 5.44 0.12 -3.33
CA LEU A 71 5.93 -0.21 -4.68
C LEU A 71 7.42 0.11 -4.84
N GLU A 72 7.88 1.25 -4.33
CA GLU A 72 9.27 1.66 -4.39
C GLU A 72 10.17 0.71 -3.59
N ILE A 73 9.76 0.32 -2.38
CA ILE A 73 10.45 -0.67 -1.55
C ILE A 73 10.56 -2.00 -2.30
N LEU A 74 9.47 -2.46 -2.93
CA LEU A 74 9.49 -3.71 -3.69
C LEU A 74 10.42 -3.60 -4.91
N ARG A 75 10.28 -2.56 -5.73
CA ARG A 75 11.07 -2.39 -6.97
C ARG A 75 12.56 -2.20 -6.72
N LYS A 76 12.94 -1.55 -5.62
CA LYS A 76 14.36 -1.37 -5.25
C LYS A 76 14.97 -2.62 -4.63
N SER A 77 14.16 -3.62 -4.27
CA SER A 77 14.66 -4.82 -3.60
C SER A 77 15.46 -5.69 -4.56
N PRO A 78 16.67 -6.14 -4.19
CA PRO A 78 17.45 -7.07 -5.00
C PRO A 78 16.82 -8.48 -5.06
N LEU A 79 15.73 -8.72 -4.33
CA LEU A 79 14.98 -9.98 -4.33
C LEU A 79 13.94 -10.07 -5.46
N ILE A 80 13.70 -8.97 -6.18
CA ILE A 80 12.80 -8.92 -7.33
C ILE A 80 13.62 -9.05 -8.61
N TYR A 81 13.22 -9.95 -9.49
CA TYR A 81 13.91 -10.15 -10.77
C TYR A 81 13.73 -8.94 -11.70
N PRO A 82 14.72 -8.63 -12.56
CA PRO A 82 14.64 -7.46 -13.45
C PRO A 82 13.45 -7.45 -14.40
N ASP A 83 12.93 -8.62 -14.77
CA ASP A 83 11.78 -8.82 -15.66
C ASP A 83 10.44 -8.89 -14.91
N THR A 84 10.44 -8.72 -13.58
CA THR A 84 9.22 -8.76 -12.77
C THR A 84 8.52 -7.40 -12.73
N VAL A 85 7.25 -7.39 -13.13
CA VAL A 85 6.38 -6.23 -13.15
C VAL A 85 5.53 -6.18 -11.88
N ILE A 86 5.60 -5.07 -11.16
CA ILE A 86 4.79 -4.81 -9.97
C ILE A 86 3.93 -3.57 -10.21
N SER A 87 2.61 -3.75 -10.11
CA SER A 87 1.59 -2.69 -10.26
C SER A 87 0.93 -2.37 -8.92
N GLY A 88 0.50 -1.13 -8.71
CA GLY A 88 -0.14 -0.68 -7.47
C GLY A 88 -1.57 -0.24 -7.69
N TRP A 89 -2.43 -0.61 -6.74
CA TRP A 89 -3.86 -0.43 -6.80
C TRP A 89 -4.44 -0.03 -5.43
N VAL A 90 -5.55 0.69 -5.49
CA VAL A 90 -6.40 1.04 -4.36
C VAL A 90 -7.75 0.36 -4.57
N PHE A 91 -8.20 -0.36 -3.55
CA PHE A 91 -9.56 -0.89 -3.44
C PHE A 91 -10.39 0.05 -2.55
N ASP A 92 -11.56 0.45 -3.02
CA ASP A 92 -12.48 1.27 -2.24
C ASP A 92 -13.52 0.37 -1.56
N ASP A 93 -13.41 0.22 -0.24
CA ASP A 93 -14.31 -0.61 0.57
C ASP A 93 -15.78 -0.17 0.48
N SER A 94 -16.03 1.12 0.24
CA SER A 94 -17.39 1.66 0.17
C SER A 94 -18.10 1.39 -1.15
N THR A 95 -17.34 1.25 -2.24
CA THR A 95 -17.89 1.08 -3.60
C THR A 95 -17.55 -0.27 -4.23
N GLY A 96 -16.61 -1.03 -3.68
CA GLY A 96 -16.10 -2.27 -4.26
C GLY A 96 -15.22 -2.06 -5.51
N LYS A 97 -14.86 -0.81 -5.84
CA LYS A 97 -14.09 -0.50 -7.04
C LYS A 97 -12.59 -0.66 -6.81
N VAL A 98 -11.88 -1.15 -7.82
CA VAL A 98 -10.42 -1.24 -7.84
C VAL A 98 -9.87 -0.25 -8.85
N CYS A 99 -8.95 0.60 -8.40
CA CYS A 99 -8.34 1.65 -9.21
C CYS A 99 -6.83 1.60 -9.09
N GLY A 100 -6.13 1.63 -10.22
CA GLY A 100 -4.68 1.49 -10.14
C GLY A 100 -3.92 2.11 -11.28
N ASN A 101 -2.62 2.15 -11.01
CA ASN A 101 -1.63 2.88 -11.76
C ASN A 101 -0.92 1.88 -12.67
N ARG A 102 -1.33 1.82 -13.94
CA ARG A 102 -0.85 0.80 -14.89
C ARG A 102 0.63 0.97 -15.23
N HIS A 103 1.09 2.22 -15.34
CA HIS A 103 2.50 2.61 -15.50
C HIS A 103 2.57 4.11 -15.21
N VAL A 104 2.88 4.49 -13.97
CA VAL A 104 3.09 5.88 -13.51
C VAL A 104 2.26 6.95 -14.26
N SER A 105 0.94 6.95 -14.07
CA SER A 105 0.12 8.17 -14.04
C SER A 105 -1.20 7.89 -13.31
N PHE A 106 -1.58 8.82 -12.43
CA PHE A 106 -2.59 8.68 -11.39
C PHE A 106 -3.96 8.22 -11.91
N CYS A 107 -4.58 7.23 -11.26
CA CYS A 107 -6.00 6.91 -11.44
C CYS A 107 -6.80 7.46 -10.26
N PHE A 108 -7.61 8.49 -10.46
CA PHE A 108 -8.48 9.04 -9.41
C PHE A 108 -9.86 8.37 -9.42
N LEU A 109 -10.37 8.00 -8.25
CA LEU A 109 -11.78 7.67 -8.03
C LEU A 109 -12.58 8.97 -8.03
N ASN A 110 -13.29 9.26 -9.12
CA ASN A 110 -14.30 10.31 -9.13
C ASN A 110 -15.65 9.68 -8.71
N LYS A 111 -16.29 10.26 -7.68
CA LYS A 111 -17.60 9.78 -7.17
C LYS A 111 -18.72 9.84 -8.23
N ASN A 112 -18.49 10.54 -9.34
CA ASN A 112 -19.46 10.73 -10.43
C ASN A 112 -19.13 9.96 -11.73
N THR A 113 -18.06 9.15 -11.79
CA THR A 113 -17.76 8.34 -12.99
C THR A 113 -17.34 6.92 -12.65
N ASP A 114 -17.85 5.95 -13.41
CA ASP A 114 -17.61 4.51 -13.20
C ASP A 114 -16.19 4.01 -13.53
N TYR A 115 -15.29 4.90 -13.90
CA TYR A 115 -13.91 4.58 -14.23
C TYR A 115 -12.92 5.48 -13.49
N CYS A 116 -11.80 4.88 -13.11
CA CYS A 116 -10.61 5.59 -12.70
C CYS A 116 -9.86 6.09 -13.93
N ARG A 117 -9.71 7.42 -14.04
CA ARG A 117 -9.04 8.08 -15.15
C ARG A 117 -7.60 8.44 -14.81
N PRO A 118 -6.66 8.27 -15.76
CA PRO A 118 -5.34 8.88 -15.70
C PRO A 118 -5.45 10.39 -15.44
N LYS A 119 -4.58 10.94 -14.60
CA LYS A 119 -4.26 12.36 -14.69
C LYS A 119 -3.15 12.56 -15.70
N ASP A 120 -3.20 13.68 -16.42
CA ASP A 120 -2.10 14.08 -17.28
C ASP A 120 -0.91 14.62 -16.45
N SER A 121 0.16 15.03 -17.13
CA SER A 121 1.37 15.58 -16.51
C SER A 121 1.15 16.89 -15.72
N SER A 122 -0.04 17.51 -15.84
CA SER A 122 -0.44 18.71 -15.10
C SER A 122 -1.20 18.39 -13.81
N GLY A 123 -1.60 17.13 -13.61
CA GLY A 123 -2.37 16.71 -12.44
C GLY A 123 -3.88 16.94 -12.59
N GLU A 124 -4.38 17.24 -13.79
CA GLU A 124 -5.81 17.28 -14.12
C GLU A 124 -6.28 15.95 -14.70
N LEU A 125 -7.57 15.63 -14.54
CA LEU A 125 -8.16 14.42 -15.11
C LEU A 125 -8.10 14.53 -16.63
N SER A 126 -7.46 13.57 -17.30
CA SER A 126 -7.47 13.56 -18.77
C SER A 126 -8.91 13.37 -19.28
N GLU A 127 -9.32 14.17 -20.26
CA GLU A 127 -10.64 14.04 -20.91
C GLU A 127 -10.87 12.67 -21.56
#